data_AF-A0A9D9IC80-F1
#
_entry.id   AF-A0A9D9IC80-F1
#
_cell.length_a   1.000
_cell.length_b   1.000
_cell.length_c   1.000
_cell.angle_alpha   90.00
_cell.angle_beta   90.00
_cell.angle_gamma   90.00
#
_symmetry.space_group_name_H-M   'P 1'
#
loop_
_entity.id
_entity.type
_entity.pdbx_description
1 polymer ?
#
loop_
_entity_poly.entity_id
_entity_poly.type
_entity_poly.pdbx_seq_one_letter_code
_entity_poly.pdbx_strand_id
1 'polypeptide(L)' 'MYRIGNHHIEQDNTIGVAIKRGTTVFVYGTKGDVLCTKTGDEVIGYPCKTFVIRQGKTIYVHDSTGKLMYAKPSS' A
#
# COMPACT_ATOMS: atom_id res chain seq x y z
N MET A 1 -13.96 11.70 -10.95
CA MET A 1 -12.98 12.62 -11.55
C MET A 1 -13.67 13.98 -11.67
N TYR A 2 -13.27 14.98 -10.88
CA TYR A 2 -13.81 16.34 -10.99
C TYR A 2 -12.63 17.30 -11.19
N ARG A 3 -12.67 18.11 -12.25
CA ARG A 3 -11.65 19.13 -12.57
C ARG A 3 -12.22 20.51 -12.19
N ILE A 4 -11.52 21.22 -11.32
CA ILE A 4 -11.67 22.66 -11.14
C ILE A 4 -10.25 23.25 -11.11
N GLY A 5 -9.87 23.99 -12.15
CA GLY A 5 -8.57 24.69 -12.24
C GLY A 5 -7.38 23.81 -12.63
N ASN A 6 -6.37 24.42 -13.25
CA ASN A 6 -5.10 23.78 -13.67
C ASN A 6 -4.19 23.36 -12.51
N HIS A 7 -4.72 23.24 -11.30
CA HIS A 7 -4.05 22.52 -10.23
C HIS A 7 -4.41 21.04 -10.40
N HIS A 8 -3.46 20.27 -10.94
CA HIS A 8 -3.42 18.84 -10.68
C HIS A 8 -3.31 18.68 -9.16
N ILE A 9 -4.45 18.54 -8.48
CA ILE A 9 -4.48 18.04 -7.11
C ILE A 9 -4.08 16.58 -7.24
N GLU A 10 -2.78 16.31 -7.19
CA GLU A 10 -2.28 14.95 -7.02
C GLU A 10 -2.94 14.43 -5.74
N GLN A 11 -3.73 13.38 -5.88
CA GLN A 11 -4.30 12.72 -4.72
C GLN A 11 -3.11 12.23 -3.89
N ASP A 12 -2.96 12.79 -2.68
CA ASP A 12 -1.85 12.47 -1.80
C ASP A 12 -1.99 11.03 -1.30
N ASN A 13 -1.46 10.10 -2.09
CA ASN A 13 -1.47 8.67 -1.80
C ASN A 13 -0.25 8.27 -0.95
N THR A 14 0.22 9.16 -0.08
CA THR A 14 1.24 8.84 0.92
C THR A 14 0.64 7.92 1.97
N ILE A 15 1.32 6.80 2.23
CA ILE A 15 0.92 5.81 3.21
C ILE A 15 1.25 6.34 4.61
N GLY A 16 0.21 6.47 5.44
CA GLY A 16 0.36 6.79 6.86
C GLY A 16 0.66 5.54 7.68
N VAL A 17 -0.04 4.43 7.41
CA VAL A 17 0.17 3.17 8.11
C VAL A 17 -0.33 1.97 7.29
N ALA A 18 0.36 0.83 7.41
CA ALA A 18 -0.13 -0.46 6.93
C ALA A 18 -0.34 -1.41 8.12
N ILE A 19 -1.55 -1.95 8.27
CA ILE A 19 -1.95 -2.76 9.42
C ILE A 19 -2.53 -4.10 8.95
N LYS A 20 -2.02 -5.20 9.51
CA LYS A 20 -2.61 -6.53 9.31
C LYS A 20 -3.75 -6.78 10.29
N ARG A 21 -4.90 -7.21 9.78
CA ARG A 21 -6.07 -7.69 10.52
C ARG A 21 -6.50 -9.04 9.94
N GLY A 22 -6.30 -10.12 10.69
CA GLY A 22 -6.51 -11.47 10.17
C GLY A 22 -5.53 -11.78 9.04
N THR A 23 -6.01 -12.11 7.84
CA THR A 23 -5.21 -12.33 6.62
C THR A 23 -5.16 -11.10 5.70
N THR A 24 -5.81 -10.00 6.10
CA THR A 24 -5.93 -8.79 5.29
C THR A 24 -5.02 -7.69 5.84
N VAL A 25 -4.21 -7.11 4.96
CA VAL A 25 -3.44 -5.90 5.18
C VAL A 25 -4.25 -4.71 4.66
N PHE A 26 -4.53 -3.77 5.56
CA PHE A 26 -5.16 -2.49 5.25
C PHE A 26 -4.07 -1.43 5.14
N VAL A 27 -4.06 -0.70 4.03
CA VAL A 27 -3.13 0.40 3.80
C VAL A 27 -3.91 1.71 3.86
N TYR A 28 -3.57 2.54 4.84
CA TYR A 28 -4.22 3.81 5.08
C TYR A 28 -3.33 4.97 4.65
N GLY A 29 -3.94 6.00 4.09
CA GLY A 29 -3.31 7.26 3.79
C GLY A 29 -3.00 8.05 5.06
N THR A 30 -2.22 9.12 4.93
CA THR A 30 -1.91 10.04 6.04
C THR A 30 -3.15 10.71 6.64
N LYS A 31 -4.26 10.75 5.90
CA LYS A 31 -5.56 11.29 6.34
C LYS A 31 -6.49 10.23 6.95
N GLY A 32 -6.04 8.97 7.06
CA GLY A 32 -6.81 7.87 7.62
C GLY A 32 -7.78 7.21 6.64
N ASP A 33 -7.84 7.65 5.38
CA ASP A 33 -8.58 7.00 4.31
C ASP A 33 -7.92 5.67 3.90
N VAL A 34 -8.72 4.70 3.46
CA VAL A 34 -8.19 3.43 2.94
C VAL A 34 -7.74 3.65 1.50
N LEU A 35 -6.43 3.46 1.25
CA LEU A 35 -5.86 3.53 -0.09
C LEU A 35 -6.07 2.22 -0.84
N CYS A 36 -5.76 1.09 -0.19
CA CYS A 36 -6.04 -0.24 -0.71
C CYS A 36 -6.04 -1.32 0.38
N THR A 37 -6.42 -2.53 -0.01
CA THR A 37 -6.29 -3.75 0.81
C THR A 37 -5.55 -4.84 0.04
N LYS A 38 -4.82 -5.69 0.76
CA LYS A 38 -4.13 -6.87 0.23
C LYS A 38 -4.25 -8.05 1.17
N THR A 39 -4.10 -9.26 0.63
CA THR A 39 -3.89 -10.45 1.44
C THR A 39 -2.41 -10.57 1.76
N GLY A 40 -2.06 -10.85 3.00
CA GLY A 40 -0.67 -11.04 3.42
C GLY A 40 -0.55 -11.57 4.84
N ASP A 41 0.55 -12.27 5.09
CA ASP A 41 0.86 -12.90 6.37
C ASP A 41 1.55 -11.94 7.32
N GLU A 42 2.26 -10.94 6.79
CA GLU A 42 3.03 -9.96 7.55
C GLU A 42 3.22 -8.67 6.75
N VAL A 43 3.19 -7.52 7.43
CA VAL A 43 3.67 -6.24 6.90
C VAL A 43 5.13 -6.09 7.29
N ILE A 44 6.02 -6.05 6.30
CA ILE A 44 7.46 -5.90 6.53
C ILE A 44 7.83 -4.42 6.69
N GLY A 45 7.17 -3.53 5.93
CA GLY A 45 7.42 -2.09 5.99
C GLY A 45 6.60 -1.31 4.96
N TYR A 46 6.57 0.02 5.08
CA TYR A 46 5.77 0.89 4.21
C TYR A 46 6.43 2.26 3.97
N PRO A 47 7.51 2.34 3.18
CA PRO A 47 8.17 3.61 2.93
C PRO A 47 7.35 4.50 1.98
N CYS A 48 6.76 5.55 2.54
CA CYS A 48 6.14 6.68 1.83
C CYS A 48 5.01 6.28 0.85
N LYS A 49 5.33 5.85 -0.38
CA LYS A 49 4.35 5.48 -1.43
C LYS A 49 4.36 4.00 -1.78
N THR A 50 5.11 3.17 -1.06
CA THR A 50 5.12 1.71 -1.25
C THR A 50 4.94 0.98 0.07
N PHE A 51 4.47 -0.25 -0.01
CA PHE A 51 4.40 -1.16 1.12
C PHE A 51 4.85 -2.56 0.74
N VAL A 52 5.37 -3.26 1.74
CA VAL A 52 6.01 -4.55 1.60
C VAL A 52 5.26 -5.55 2.47
N ILE A 53 4.78 -6.61 1.85
CA ILE A 53 4.11 -7.72 2.54
C ILE A 53 4.86 -9.02 2.30
N ARG A 54 4.84 -9.90 3.29
CA ARG A 54 5.16 -11.31 3.09
C ARG A 54 3.86 -12.08 2.87
N GLN A 55 3.85 -12.95 1.87
CA GLN A 55 2.81 -13.96 1.69
C GLN A 55 3.49 -15.29 1.36
N GLY A 56 3.37 -16.26 2.27
CA GLY A 56 4.13 -17.49 2.26
C GLY A 56 5.64 -17.23 2.25
N LYS A 57 6.33 -17.82 1.27
CA LYS A 57 7.76 -17.67 1.06
C LYS A 57 8.11 -16.58 0.04
N THR A 58 7.24 -15.59 -0.13
CA THR A 58 7.44 -14.53 -1.14
C THR A 58 7.22 -13.16 -0.49
N ILE A 59 8.11 -12.23 -0.81
CA ILE A 59 8.01 -10.81 -0.46
C ILE A 59 7.46 -10.09 -1.68
N TYR A 60 6.39 -9.32 -1.48
CA TYR A 60 5.76 -8.49 -2.48
C TYR A 60 5.90 -7.02 -2.12
N VAL A 61 6.27 -6.20 -3.09
CA VAL A 61 6.30 -4.74 -2.98
C VAL A 61 5.20 -4.18 -3.85
N HIS A 62 4.32 -3.40 -3.24
CA HIS A 62 3.21 -2.73 -3.91
C HIS A 62 3.37 -1.22 -3.80
N ASP A 63 2.85 -0.48 -4.78
CA ASP A 63 2.61 0.94 -4.61
C ASP A 63 1.38 1.19 -3.71
N SER A 64 1.13 2.45 -3.35
CA SER A 64 0.02 2.82 -2.48
C SER A 64 -1.37 2.56 -3.05
N THR A 65 -1.50 2.34 -4.37
CA THR A 65 -2.75 1.90 -5.01
C THR A 65 -2.94 0.38 -4.94
N GLY A 66 -1.93 -0.34 -4.45
CA GLY A 66 -1.91 -1.80 -4.39
C GLY A 66 -1.42 -2.45 -5.68
N LYS A 67 -0.91 -1.70 -6.65
CA LYS A 67 -0.31 -2.27 -7.85
C LYS A 67 0.98 -2.99 -7.46
N LEU A 68 1.14 -4.23 -7.93
CA LEU A 68 2.38 -4.96 -7.75
C LEU A 68 3.52 -4.27 -8.52
N MET A 69 4.62 -3.97 -7.82
CA MET A 69 5.83 -3.41 -8.42
C MET A 69 6.92 -4.46 -8.55
N TYR A 70 7.06 -5.31 -7.53
CA TYR A 70 8.14 -6.29 -7.46
C TYR A 70 7.73 -7.47 -6.57
N ALA A 71 8.23 -8.67 -6.88
CA ALA A 71 8.10 -9.84 -6.04
C ALA A 71 9.40 -10.64 -6.05
N LYS A 72 9.78 -11.19 -4.90
CA LYS A 72 10.89 -12.14 -4.78
C LYS A 72 10.63 -13.22 -3.74
N PRO A 73 11.22 -14.41 -3.87
CA PRO A 73 11.26 -15.36 -2.77
C PRO A 73 11.89 -14.73 -1.50
N SER A 74 11.29 -14.97 -0.34
CA SER A 74 11.97 -14.82 0.94
C SER A 74 12.86 -16.05 1.14
N SER A 75 14.16 -15.84 0.97
CA SER A 75 15.22 -16.79 1.33
C SER A 75 15.12 -17.21 2.79
#